data_AF-A0ABC8CJM3-F1
#
_entry.id   AF-A0ABC8CJM3-F1
#
_cell.length_a   1.000
_cell.length_b   1.000
_cell.length_c   1.000
_cell.angle_alpha   90.00
_cell.angle_beta   90.00
_cell.angle_gamma   90.00
#
_symmetry.space_group_name_H-M   'P 1'
#
loop_
_entity.id
_entity.type
_entity.pdbx_description
1 polymer ?
#
loop_
_entity_poly.entity_id
_entity_poly.type
_entity_poly.pdbx_seq_one_letter_code
_entity_poly.pdbx_strand_id
1 'polypeptide(L)'
;MDVPVALTVAENIARCACIILVVLPLGVGRVELRTRGARWTYFGLSAAALTVYCATWVPYLHTPTFVTGLELALLPAVMFISCSAALRHHLLTAAGLLFAAAHIWITALAHNGLAS
;
A
#
# COMPACT_ATOMS: atom_id res chain seq x y z
N MET A 1 -12.06 22.98 0.75
CA MET A 1 -12.64 21.94 1.62
C MET A 1 -11.49 21.21 2.29
N ASP A 2 -11.54 21.03 3.61
CA ASP A 2 -10.53 20.27 4.33
C ASP A 2 -10.69 18.77 4.06
N VAL A 3 -9.58 18.03 4.04
CA VAL A 3 -9.60 16.57 3.93
C VAL A 3 -10.34 16.00 5.14
N PRO A 4 -11.40 15.18 4.94
CA PRO A 4 -12.14 14.61 6.06
C PRO A 4 -11.20 13.79 6.96
N VAL A 5 -11.24 14.04 8.28
CA VAL A 5 -10.41 13.31 9.26
C VAL A 5 -10.61 11.80 9.13
N ALA A 6 -11.84 11.35 8.89
CA ALA A 6 -12.17 9.94 8.69
C ALA A 6 -11.41 9.31 7.50
N LEU A 7 -11.20 10.07 6.42
CA LEU A 7 -10.49 9.60 5.23
C LEU A 7 -8.98 9.45 5.51
N THR A 8 -8.39 10.42 6.20
CA THR A 8 -6.98 10.36 6.62
C THR A 8 -6.74 9.23 7.63
N VAL A 9 -7.67 9.02 8.56
CA VAL A 9 -7.63 7.89 9.50
C VAL A 9 -7.74 6.56 8.76
N ALA A 10 -8.67 6.44 7.81
CA ALA A 10 -8.83 5.23 6.99
C ALA A 10 -7.57 4.96 6.15
N GLU A 11 -6.97 5.98 5.54
CA GLU A 11 -5.72 5.86 4.80
C GLU A 11 -4.58 5.33 5.68
N ASN A 12 -4.42 5.89 6.88
CA ASN A 12 -3.36 5.48 7.78
C ASN A 12 -3.59 4.08 8.35
N ILE A 13 -4.85 3.72 8.67
CA ILE A 13 -5.20 2.34 9.08
C ILE A 13 -4.89 1.36 7.94
N ALA A 14 -5.28 1.68 6.70
CA ALA A 14 -5.02 0.82 5.55
C ALA A 14 -3.52 0.69 5.26
N ARG A 15 -2.75 1.78 5.37
CA ARG A 15 -1.29 1.78 5.25
C ARG A 15 -0.63 0.89 6.30
N CYS A 16 -1.01 1.06 7.58
CA CYS A 16 -0.52 0.21 8.67
C CYS A 16 -0.90 -1.25 8.45
N ALA A 17 -2.13 -1.53 8.03
CA ALA A 17 -2.57 -2.88 7.71
C ALA A 17 -1.74 -3.49 6.58
N CYS A 18 -1.49 -2.78 5.47
CA CYS A 18 -0.62 -3.26 4.38
C CYS A 18 0.79 -3.62 4.88
N ILE A 19 1.41 -2.76 5.68
CA ILE A 19 2.75 -3.00 6.23
C ILE A 19 2.74 -4.22 7.15
N ILE A 20 1.78 -4.30 8.06
CA ILE A 20 1.65 -5.42 9.01
C ILE A 20 1.42 -6.73 8.28
N LEU A 21 0.53 -6.76 7.28
CA LEU A 21 0.19 -7.96 6.52
C LEU A 21 1.29 -8.40 5.55
N VAL A 22 2.15 -7.48 5.11
CA VAL A 22 3.36 -7.80 4.34
C VAL A 22 4.42 -8.41 5.26
N VAL A 23 4.63 -7.85 6.45
CA VAL A 23 5.67 -8.33 7.38
C VAL A 23 5.23 -9.62 8.09
N LEU A 24 3.98 -9.69 8.54
CA LEU A 24 3.40 -10.82 9.23
C LEU A 24 2.42 -11.52 8.27
N PRO A 25 2.59 -12.82 7.97
CA PRO A 25 1.73 -13.56 7.06
C PRO A 25 0.36 -13.90 7.68
N LEU A 26 -0.38 -12.89 8.10
CA LEU A 26 -1.68 -13.03 8.75
C LEU A 26 -2.76 -13.21 7.69
N GLY A 27 -3.31 -14.42 7.59
CA GLY A 27 -4.32 -14.76 6.58
C GLY A 27 -3.75 -15.39 5.31
N VAL A 28 -2.43 -15.64 5.26
CA VAL A 28 -1.83 -16.61 4.34
C VAL A 28 -2.10 -18.01 4.89
N GLY A 29 -2.59 -18.92 4.06
CA GLY A 29 -2.88 -20.28 4.49
C GLY A 29 -1.62 -20.98 5.03
N ARG A 30 -1.77 -21.79 6.07
CA ARG A 30 -0.67 -22.64 6.61
C ARG A 30 -0.08 -23.56 5.54
N VAL A 31 -0.85 -23.85 4.49
CA VAL A 31 -0.42 -24.66 3.34
C VAL A 31 0.50 -23.88 2.40
N GLU A 32 0.22 -22.60 2.14
CA GLU A 32 1.07 -21.74 1.30
C GLU A 32 2.48 -21.54 1.89
N LEU A 33 2.66 -21.52 3.21
CA LEU A 33 4.00 -21.37 3.84
C LEU A 33 4.71 -22.68 4.18
N ARG A 34 4.15 -23.82 3.77
CA ARG A 34 4.65 -25.14 4.20
C ARG A 34 6.04 -25.46 3.63
N THR A 35 6.32 -25.05 2.40
CA THR A 35 7.60 -25.33 1.75
C THR A 35 8.63 -24.24 2.00
N ARG A 36 9.92 -24.60 2.03
CA ARG A 36 11.01 -23.63 2.20
C ARG A 36 11.03 -22.62 1.05
N GLY A 37 10.73 -23.06 -0.18
CA GLY A 37 10.62 -22.20 -1.36
C GLY A 37 9.53 -21.15 -1.21
N ALA A 38 8.32 -21.55 -0.83
CA ALA A 38 7.21 -20.60 -0.70
C ALA A 38 7.42 -19.56 0.41
N ARG A 39 8.11 -19.92 1.51
CA ARG A 39 8.53 -18.94 2.53
C ARG A 39 9.52 -17.91 1.98
N TRP A 40 10.53 -18.35 1.22
CA TRP A 40 11.49 -17.43 0.61
C TRP A 40 10.82 -16.51 -0.42
N THR A 41 9.91 -17.04 -1.23
CA THR A 41 9.13 -16.24 -2.17
C THR A 41 8.27 -15.21 -1.44
N TYR A 42 7.57 -15.62 -0.36
CA TYR A 42 6.79 -14.72 0.48
C TYR A 42 7.64 -13.57 1.03
N PHE A 43 8.74 -13.89 1.75
CA PHE A 43 9.58 -12.87 2.36
C PHE A 43 10.33 -12.03 1.33
N GLY A 44 10.73 -12.62 0.20
CA GLY A 44 11.38 -11.91 -0.91
C GLY A 44 10.46 -10.89 -1.57
N LEU A 45 9.24 -11.30 -1.94
CA LEU A 45 8.24 -10.38 -2.50
C LEU A 45 7.81 -9.32 -1.48
N SER A 46 7.69 -9.69 -0.20
CA SER A 46 7.35 -8.76 0.88
C SER A 46 8.46 -7.72 1.12
N ALA A 47 9.72 -8.16 1.11
CA ALA A 47 10.87 -7.26 1.26
C ALA A 47 11.02 -6.33 0.05
N ALA A 48 10.86 -6.86 -1.17
CA ALA A 48 10.82 -6.05 -2.39
C ALA A 48 9.68 -5.02 -2.31
N ALA A 49 8.52 -5.44 -1.82
CA ALA A 49 7.38 -4.55 -1.65
C ALA A 49 7.67 -3.40 -0.68
N LEU A 50 8.23 -3.71 0.48
CA LEU A 50 8.60 -2.67 1.44
C LEU A 50 9.69 -1.73 0.89
N THR A 51 10.63 -2.28 0.12
CA THR A 51 11.74 -1.51 -0.46
C THR A 51 11.25 -0.48 -1.46
N VAL A 52 10.37 -0.87 -2.39
CA VAL A 52 9.78 0.05 -3.36
C VAL A 52 8.92 1.10 -2.66
N TYR A 53 8.13 0.72 -1.66
CA TYR A 53 7.39 1.69 -0.86
C TYR A 53 8.32 2.75 -0.24
N CYS A 54 9.39 2.32 0.44
CA CYS A 54 10.38 3.24 0.99
C CYS A 54 11.06 4.10 -0.11
N ALA A 55 11.35 3.52 -1.28
CA ALA A 55 11.95 4.24 -2.40
C ALA A 55 11.01 5.33 -2.95
N THR A 56 9.69 5.10 -2.98
CA THR A 56 8.70 6.09 -3.43
C THR A 56 8.57 7.30 -2.48
N TRP A 57 8.99 7.16 -1.21
CA TRP A 57 9.05 8.30 -0.29
C TRP A 57 10.16 9.30 -0.63
N VAL A 58 11.28 8.85 -1.20
CA VAL A 58 12.41 9.72 -1.55
C VAL A 58 11.99 10.87 -2.47
N PRO A 59 11.39 10.64 -3.66
CA PRO A 59 10.98 11.74 -4.53
C PRO A 59 9.87 12.59 -3.93
N TYR A 60 8.94 12.00 -3.17
CA TYR A 60 7.86 12.73 -2.51
C TYR A 60 8.38 13.72 -1.46
N LEU A 61 9.39 13.33 -0.67
CA LEU A 61 10.00 14.20 0.35
C LEU A 61 10.79 15.37 -0.27
N HIS A 62 11.39 15.17 -1.45
CA HIS A 62 12.15 16.21 -2.14
C HIS A 62 11.26 17.19 -2.90
N THR A 63 10.23 16.70 -3.58
CA THR A 63 9.35 17.50 -4.45
C THR A 63 7.90 17.03 -4.34
N PRO A 64 7.16 17.45 -3.29
CA PRO A 64 5.77 17.04 -3.12
C PRO A 64 4.89 17.70 -4.18
N THR A 65 4.57 16.94 -5.21
CA THR A 65 3.68 17.31 -6.32
C THR A 65 2.55 16.29 -6.46
N PHE A 66 1.52 16.61 -7.24
CA PHE A 66 0.39 15.72 -7.50
C PHE A 66 0.87 14.38 -8.04
N VAL A 67 1.79 14.42 -9.00
CA VAL A 67 2.35 13.23 -9.64
C VAL A 67 3.10 12.38 -8.62
N THR A 68 4.00 12.97 -7.82
CA THR A 68 4.73 12.21 -6.81
C THR A 68 3.83 11.65 -5.70
N GLY A 69 2.75 12.34 -5.34
CA GLY A 69 1.76 11.84 -4.38
C GLY A 69 0.88 10.73 -4.97
N LEU A 70 0.63 10.77 -6.28
CA LEU A 70 -0.08 9.71 -6.98
C LEU A 70 0.81 8.47 -7.15
N GLU A 71 2.09 8.66 -7.44
CA GLU A 71 3.10 7.59 -7.48
C GLU A 71 3.22 6.90 -6.12
N LEU A 72 3.23 7.67 -5.02
CA LEU A 72 3.22 7.17 -3.64
C LEU A 72 1.97 6.34 -3.32
N ALA A 73 0.85 6.55 -4.02
CA ALA A 73 -0.35 5.73 -3.89
C ALA A 73 -0.29 4.48 -4.77
N LEU A 74 -0.03 4.67 -6.06
CA LEU A 74 -0.20 3.66 -7.11
C LEU A 74 0.90 2.62 -7.10
N LEU A 75 2.18 3.02 -7.03
CA LEU A 75 3.28 2.05 -7.05
C LEU A 75 3.19 1.09 -5.86
N PRO A 76 3.01 1.57 -4.61
CA PRO A 76 2.86 0.68 -3.47
C PRO A 76 1.61 -0.19 -3.56
N ALA A 77 0.47 0.38 -3.96
CA ALA A 77 -0.78 -0.37 -4.08
C ALA A 77 -0.73 -1.49 -5.12
N VAL A 78 -0.27 -1.19 -6.35
CA VAL A 78 -0.15 -2.20 -7.43
C VAL A 78 0.73 -3.35 -6.98
N MET A 79 1.81 -3.05 -6.30
CA MET A 79 2.75 -4.05 -5.83
C MET A 79 2.24 -4.85 -4.64
N PHE A 80 1.56 -4.23 -3.66
CA PHE A 80 0.89 -4.96 -2.58
C PHE A 80 -0.21 -5.88 -3.12
N ILE A 81 -0.99 -5.42 -4.10
CA ILE A 81 -2.03 -6.22 -4.76
C ILE A 81 -1.43 -7.35 -5.61
N SER A 82 -0.31 -7.09 -6.30
CA SER A 82 0.39 -8.12 -7.07
C SER A 82 0.99 -9.19 -6.15
N CYS A 83 1.59 -8.77 -5.03
CA CYS A 83 2.15 -9.64 -4.00
C CYS A 83 1.03 -10.47 -3.34
N SER A 84 -0.10 -9.84 -3.02
CA SER A 84 -1.25 -10.53 -2.44
C SER A 84 -1.89 -11.51 -3.43
N ALA A 85 -1.95 -11.21 -4.72
CA ALA A 85 -2.42 -12.14 -5.74
C ALA A 85 -1.52 -13.36 -5.88
N ALA A 86 -0.19 -13.15 -5.92
CA ALA A 86 0.80 -14.23 -5.99
C ALA A 86 0.74 -15.16 -4.76
N LEU A 87 0.35 -14.62 -3.60
CA LEU A 87 0.29 -15.33 -2.33
C LEU A 87 -1.14 -15.69 -1.88
N ARG A 88 -2.15 -15.41 -2.71
CA ARG A 88 -3.60 -15.57 -2.41
C ARG A 88 -4.03 -14.91 -1.09
N HIS A 89 -3.41 -13.79 -0.75
CA HIS A 89 -3.59 -13.08 0.51
C HIS A 89 -4.76 -12.08 0.43
N HIS A 90 -6.00 -12.57 0.57
CA HIS A 90 -7.21 -11.76 0.40
C HIS A 90 -7.27 -10.49 1.28
N LEU A 91 -6.78 -10.56 2.53
CA LEU A 91 -6.74 -9.40 3.43
C LEU A 91 -5.80 -8.29 2.94
N LEU A 92 -4.64 -8.66 2.38
CA LEU A 92 -3.68 -7.69 1.84
C LEU A 92 -4.21 -7.05 0.56
N THR A 93 -4.97 -7.79 -0.25
CA THR A 93 -5.69 -7.22 -1.40
C THR A 93 -6.69 -6.16 -0.96
N ALA A 94 -7.52 -6.46 0.05
CA ALA A 94 -8.53 -5.52 0.55
C ALA A 94 -7.87 -4.26 1.16
N ALA A 95 -6.84 -4.45 1.98
CA ALA A 95 -6.08 -3.34 2.57
C ALA A 95 -5.39 -2.48 1.49
N GLY A 96 -4.77 -3.12 0.49
CA GLY A 96 -4.11 -2.44 -0.62
C GLY A 96 -5.08 -1.61 -1.47
N LEU A 97 -6.27 -2.12 -1.75
CA LEU A 97 -7.32 -1.38 -2.46
C LEU A 97 -7.84 -0.19 -1.64
N LEU A 98 -8.09 -0.40 -0.34
CA LEU A 98 -8.55 0.67 0.54
C LEU A 98 -7.50 1.78 0.68
N PHE A 99 -6.22 1.40 0.83
CA PHE A 99 -5.09 2.32 0.86
C PHE A 99 -5.01 3.12 -0.44
N ALA A 100 -5.05 2.46 -1.60
CA ALA A 100 -4.99 3.12 -2.90
C ALA A 100 -6.13 4.13 -3.07
N ALA A 101 -7.37 3.70 -2.81
CA ALA A 101 -8.55 4.54 -2.96
C ALA A 101 -8.50 5.76 -2.04
N ALA A 102 -8.16 5.56 -0.76
CA ALA A 102 -8.07 6.64 0.21
C ALA A 102 -6.93 7.62 -0.13
N HIS A 103 -5.75 7.11 -0.47
CA HIS A 103 -4.60 7.96 -0.79
C HIS A 103 -4.79 8.74 -2.09
N ILE A 104 -5.34 8.13 -3.14
CA ILE A 104 -5.69 8.84 -4.38
C ILE A 104 -6.69 9.94 -4.09
N TRP A 105 -7.71 9.68 -3.28
CA TRP A 105 -8.72 10.67 -2.93
C TRP A 105 -8.14 11.84 -2.13
N ILE A 106 -7.27 11.57 -1.16
CA ILE A 106 -6.56 12.61 -0.39
C ILE A 106 -5.66 13.43 -1.32
N THR A 107 -4.86 12.79 -2.17
CA THR A 107 -3.98 13.46 -3.13
C THR A 107 -4.76 14.33 -4.11
N ALA A 108 -5.91 13.83 -4.60
CA ALA A 108 -6.80 14.57 -5.47
C ALA A 108 -7.46 15.76 -4.76
N LEU A 109 -7.90 15.62 -3.51
CA LEU A 109 -8.51 16.71 -2.75
C LEU A 109 -7.48 17.79 -2.39
N ALA A 110 -6.27 17.38 -2.03
CA ALA A 110 -5.16 18.25 -1.68
C ALA A 110 -4.64 19.08 -2.88
N HIS A 111 -4.67 18.52 -4.09
CA HIS A 111 -4.18 19.20 -5.29
C HIS A 111 -5.26 19.90 -6.12
N ASN A 112 -6.47 19.34 -6.22
CA ASN A 112 -7.48 19.92 -7.11
C ASN A 112 -8.14 21.17 -6.53
N GLY A 113 -8.35 21.27 -5.23
CA GLY A 113 -9.21 22.31 -4.68
C GLY A 113 -10.53 22.45 -5.47
N LEU A 114 -11.57 21.66 -5.12
CA LEU A 114 -12.96 22.14 -5.27
C LEU A 114 -13.16 23.34 -4.30
N ALA A 115 -12.39 24.39 -4.54
CA ALA A 115 -12.26 25.65 -3.84
C ALA A 115 -11.61 26.67 -4.81
N SER A 116 -12.18 26.79 -6.01
CA SER A 116 -12.54 28.06 -6.67
C SER A 116 -13.18 27.74 -8.01
#